data_AF-A0A4Q3FJH8-F1
#
_entry.id   AF-A0A4Q3FJH8-F1
#
_cell.length_a   1.000
_cell.length_b   1.000
_cell.length_c   1.000
_cell.angle_alpha   90.00
_cell.angle_beta   90.00
_cell.angle_gamma   90.00
#
_symmetry.space_group_name_H-M   'P 1'
#
loop_
_entity.id
_entity.type
_entity.pdbx_description
1 polymer ?
#
loop_
_entity_poly.entity_id
_entity_poly.type
_entity_poly.pdbx_seq_one_letter_code
_entity_poly.pdbx_strand_id
1 'polypeptide(L)'
;MAKRIRVAHLLIAGGLVLGASPAFAQEGSLIYNMMQGVFGKGEGSDIDYRARAPLVVPPNSTLPPPQQAASERNAAWPNDPDVQRRKDAANPAPYEEPLGLKNIARMSPEEIRRGRTTRQPRGQLFTEDDSNYTNIIKPIVVGREMAARQGQIDQDAVAYGSEPPRRTLTEPPTGYRRPAGTAAIGPGARGPVEDTQEPGIREFSAGRGPVMRQ
;
A
#
# COMPACT_ATOMS: atom_id res chain seq x y z
N MET A 1 -68.24 -6.38 -27.05
CA MET A 1 -67.33 -7.33 -27.74
C MET A 1 -65.97 -7.26 -27.08
N ALA A 2 -65.48 -8.34 -26.47
CA ALA A 2 -64.06 -8.72 -26.34
C ALA A 2 -63.96 -9.86 -25.29
N LYS A 3 -63.79 -11.08 -25.80
CA LYS A 3 -63.51 -12.30 -25.03
C LYS A 3 -62.00 -12.39 -24.76
N ARG A 4 -61.62 -13.17 -23.74
CA ARG A 4 -60.29 -13.74 -23.44
C ARG A 4 -59.38 -12.71 -22.75
N ILE A 5 -58.91 -12.88 -21.52
CA ILE A 5 -58.04 -13.94 -21.00
C ILE A 5 -58.25 -13.99 -19.48
N ARG A 6 -58.92 -15.03 -18.99
CA ARG A 6 -58.77 -15.49 -17.59
C ARG A 6 -57.70 -16.60 -17.63
N VAL A 7 -56.96 -16.79 -16.53
CA VAL A 7 -56.09 -17.96 -16.17
C VAL A 7 -54.57 -17.73 -16.12
N ALA A 8 -53.99 -16.61 -16.55
CA ALA A 8 -52.52 -16.50 -16.60
C ALA A 8 -51.80 -15.98 -15.34
N HIS A 9 -52.48 -15.68 -14.21
CA HIS A 9 -51.82 -14.98 -13.07
C HIS A 9 -51.89 -15.70 -11.72
N LEU A 10 -52.37 -16.95 -11.66
CA LEU A 10 -52.37 -17.76 -10.44
C LEU A 10 -51.23 -18.79 -10.35
N LEU A 11 -50.24 -18.74 -11.25
CA LEU A 11 -49.06 -19.60 -11.22
C LEU A 11 -47.77 -18.91 -10.75
N ILE A 12 -47.79 -17.61 -10.46
CA ILE A 12 -46.59 -16.85 -10.04
C ILE A 12 -46.53 -16.66 -8.50
N ALA A 13 -47.59 -17.01 -7.76
CA ALA A 13 -47.68 -16.85 -6.31
C ALA A 13 -47.51 -18.16 -5.50
N GLY A 14 -47.10 -19.27 -6.12
CA GLY A 14 -46.98 -20.60 -5.46
C GLY A 14 -45.59 -21.23 -5.50
N GLY A 15 -44.57 -20.58 -6.06
CA GLY A 15 -43.29 -21.19 -6.42
C GLY A 15 -42.07 -20.78 -5.62
N LEU A 16 -42.21 -20.16 -4.44
CA LEU A 16 -41.09 -19.59 -3.67
C LEU A 16 -41.07 -20.04 -2.21
N VAL A 17 -41.25 -21.36 -1.96
CA VAL A 17 -41.09 -21.94 -0.60
C VAL A 17 -40.28 -23.27 -0.58
N LEU A 18 -39.77 -23.79 -1.71
CA LEU A 18 -39.07 -25.10 -1.74
C LEU A 18 -37.61 -25.04 -2.25
N GLY A 19 -36.86 -24.03 -1.84
CA GLY A 19 -35.47 -23.83 -2.25
C GLY A 19 -34.41 -24.01 -1.16
N ALA A 20 -34.77 -24.45 0.05
CA ALA A 20 -33.81 -24.77 1.11
C ALA A 20 -33.47 -26.28 1.07
N SER A 21 -32.88 -26.72 -0.04
CA SER A 21 -32.19 -28.01 -0.04
C SER A 21 -30.81 -27.79 0.59
N PRO A 22 -30.47 -28.41 1.73
CA PRO A 22 -29.09 -28.45 2.17
C PRO A 22 -28.27 -29.11 1.06
N ALA A 23 -27.21 -28.45 0.61
CA ALA A 23 -26.19 -29.05 -0.24
C ALA A 23 -25.49 -30.14 0.59
N PHE A 24 -26.01 -31.36 0.52
CA PHE A 24 -25.37 -32.52 1.12
C PHE A 24 -24.07 -32.82 0.36
N ALA A 25 -23.02 -33.10 1.13
CA ALA A 25 -21.65 -33.36 0.71
C ALA A 25 -21.48 -34.58 -0.24
N GLN A 26 -22.03 -34.52 -1.44
CA GLN A 26 -21.76 -35.49 -2.52
C GLN A 26 -20.38 -35.30 -3.15
N GLU A 27 -19.69 -34.19 -2.85
CA GLU A 27 -18.31 -33.93 -3.30
C GLU A 27 -17.29 -34.92 -2.70
N GLY A 28 -17.53 -35.44 -1.50
CA GLY A 28 -16.59 -36.35 -0.83
C GLY A 28 -16.43 -37.68 -1.56
N SER A 29 -17.52 -38.27 -2.07
CA SER A 29 -17.49 -39.55 -2.79
C SER A 29 -17.00 -39.38 -4.23
N LEU A 30 -17.31 -38.26 -4.89
CA LEU A 30 -16.78 -37.96 -6.22
C LEU A 30 -15.26 -37.80 -6.19
N ILE A 31 -14.74 -37.00 -5.25
CA ILE A 31 -13.29 -36.78 -5.09
C ILE A 31 -12.61 -38.09 -4.66
N TYR A 32 -13.22 -38.85 -3.75
CA TYR A 32 -12.70 -40.15 -3.32
C TYR A 32 -12.63 -41.16 -4.47
N ASN A 33 -13.69 -41.29 -5.27
CA ASN A 33 -13.73 -42.19 -6.42
C ASN A 33 -12.78 -41.75 -7.54
N MET A 34 -12.65 -40.43 -7.76
CA MET A 34 -11.68 -39.87 -8.71
C MET A 34 -10.24 -40.11 -8.26
N MET A 35 -9.94 -39.92 -6.97
CA MET A 35 -8.63 -40.26 -6.41
C MET A 35 -8.34 -41.76 -6.48
N GLN A 36 -9.32 -42.63 -6.23
CA GLN A 36 -9.14 -44.06 -6.39
C GLN A 36 -8.90 -44.48 -7.85
N GLY A 37 -9.51 -43.79 -8.82
CA GLY A 37 -9.27 -44.03 -10.24
C GLY A 37 -7.88 -43.61 -10.72
N VAL A 38 -7.29 -42.56 -10.12
CA VAL A 38 -5.96 -42.05 -10.49
C VAL A 38 -4.84 -42.75 -9.73
N PHE A 39 -5.03 -43.06 -8.45
CA PHE A 39 -3.98 -43.60 -7.59
C PHE A 39 -4.12 -45.10 -7.27
N GLY A 40 -5.21 -45.74 -7.71
CA GLY A 40 -5.48 -47.15 -7.45
C GLY A 40 -6.00 -47.40 -6.03
N LYS A 41 -6.83 -48.44 -5.87
CA LYS A 41 -7.30 -48.92 -4.56
C LYS A 41 -6.16 -49.69 -3.89
N GLY A 42 -5.28 -48.98 -3.20
CA GLY A 42 -4.16 -49.58 -2.48
C GLY A 42 -4.63 -50.20 -1.17
N GLU A 43 -5.05 -51.47 -1.19
CA GLU A 43 -4.89 -52.33 -0.02
C GLU A 43 -3.38 -52.49 0.16
N GLY A 44 -2.84 -51.79 1.17
CA GLY A 44 -1.41 -51.55 1.32
C GLY A 44 -0.64 -52.87 1.33
N SER A 45 0.04 -53.15 0.22
CA SER A 45 1.05 -54.20 0.22
C SER A 45 2.10 -53.83 1.25
N ASP A 46 2.44 -54.79 2.11
CA ASP A 46 3.42 -54.61 3.15
C ASP A 46 4.75 -54.13 2.52
N ILE A 47 5.31 -53.04 3.04
CA ILE A 47 6.47 -52.40 2.43
C ILE A 47 7.66 -53.34 2.62
N ASP A 48 8.18 -53.89 1.52
CA ASP A 48 9.38 -54.71 1.54
C ASP A 48 10.61 -53.81 1.82
N TYR A 49 10.96 -53.68 3.10
CA TYR A 49 12.10 -52.89 3.56
C TYR A 49 13.42 -53.57 3.18
N ARG A 50 13.90 -53.30 1.97
CA ARG A 50 15.23 -53.70 1.52
C ARG A 50 16.26 -52.61 1.82
N ALA A 51 17.51 -53.03 2.01
CA ALA A 51 18.63 -52.11 2.13
C ALA A 51 18.66 -51.16 0.93
N ARG A 52 18.83 -49.86 1.21
CA ARG A 52 18.96 -48.85 0.16
C ARG A 52 20.21 -49.13 -0.67
N ALA A 53 20.14 -48.88 -1.98
CA ALA A 53 21.30 -48.99 -2.85
C ALA A 53 22.47 -48.15 -2.30
N PRO A 54 23.73 -48.63 -2.43
CA PRO A 54 24.89 -47.91 -1.91
C PRO A 54 25.02 -46.53 -2.59
N LEU A 55 25.57 -45.57 -1.84
CA LEU A 55 25.78 -44.21 -2.32
C LEU A 55 26.78 -44.20 -3.49
N VAL A 56 26.32 -43.81 -4.68
CA VAL A 56 27.18 -43.66 -5.86
C VAL A 56 27.89 -42.31 -5.75
N VAL A 57 29.20 -42.36 -5.55
CA VAL A 57 30.05 -41.16 -5.59
C VAL A 57 30.35 -40.83 -7.05
N PRO A 58 30.18 -39.57 -7.49
CA PRO A 58 30.54 -39.18 -8.84
C PRO A 58 32.05 -39.39 -9.10
N PRO A 59 32.44 -39.75 -10.34
CA PRO A 59 33.82 -40.11 -10.69
C PRO A 59 34.83 -38.97 -10.53
N ASN A 60 34.37 -37.72 -10.47
CA ASN A 60 35.19 -36.55 -10.17
C ASN A 60 34.45 -35.57 -9.24
N SER A 61 35.23 -34.87 -8.42
CA SER A 61 34.75 -33.82 -7.51
C SER A 61 34.95 -32.42 -8.09
N THR A 62 35.26 -32.31 -9.39
CA THR A 62 35.49 -31.04 -10.06
C THR A 62 34.18 -30.28 -10.18
N LEU A 63 34.02 -29.27 -9.33
CA LEU A 63 32.89 -28.36 -9.41
C LEU A 63 32.96 -27.58 -10.72
N PRO A 64 31.81 -27.33 -11.39
CA PRO A 64 31.78 -26.41 -12.53
C PRO A 64 32.29 -25.03 -12.08
N PRO A 65 32.95 -24.27 -12.97
CA PRO A 65 33.46 -22.95 -12.63
C PRO A 65 32.32 -22.05 -12.13
N PRO A 66 32.59 -21.14 -11.17
CA PRO A 66 31.57 -20.25 -10.64
C PRO A 66 30.97 -19.42 -11.77
N GLN A 67 29.64 -19.26 -11.75
CA GLN A 67 28.96 -18.38 -12.69
C GLN A 67 29.54 -16.96 -12.56
N GLN A 68 29.73 -16.29 -13.71
CA GLN A 68 30.21 -14.91 -13.72
C GLN A 68 29.32 -14.06 -12.81
N ALA A 69 29.95 -13.16 -12.05
CA ALA A 69 29.22 -12.29 -11.15
C ALA A 69 28.11 -11.57 -11.93
N ALA A 70 26.89 -11.57 -11.39
CA ALA A 70 25.75 -10.84 -11.94
C ALA A 70 25.91 -9.31 -11.80
N SER A 71 27.14 -8.81 -11.86
CA SER A 71 27.50 -7.39 -11.82
C SER A 71 27.08 -6.66 -13.09
N GLU A 72 26.84 -7.37 -14.19
CA GLU A 72 26.13 -6.82 -15.33
C GLU A 72 24.63 -6.84 -15.01
N ARG A 73 24.10 -5.66 -14.66
CA ARG A 73 22.66 -5.47 -14.44
C ARG A 73 21.89 -6.08 -15.61
N ASN A 74 21.03 -7.04 -15.29
CA ASN A 74 20.14 -7.64 -16.26
C ASN A 74 19.24 -6.54 -16.87
N ALA A 75 19.33 -6.36 -18.19
CA ALA A 75 18.62 -5.31 -18.93
C ALA A 75 17.08 -5.44 -18.87
N ALA A 76 16.56 -6.59 -18.41
CA ALA A 76 15.14 -6.82 -18.24
C ALA A 76 14.52 -6.14 -17.00
N TRP A 77 15.34 -5.63 -16.07
CA TRP A 77 14.83 -4.98 -14.85
C TRP A 77 14.74 -3.46 -15.00
N PRO A 78 13.62 -2.84 -14.56
CA PRO A 78 13.49 -1.39 -14.53
C PRO A 78 14.64 -0.70 -13.79
N ASN A 79 14.92 0.55 -14.16
CA ASN A 79 15.89 1.36 -13.45
C ASN A 79 15.34 1.80 -12.10
N ASP A 80 16.07 1.50 -11.03
CA ASP A 80 15.76 1.98 -9.69
C ASP A 80 15.91 3.52 -9.63
N PRO A 81 14.85 4.27 -9.28
CA PRO A 81 14.91 5.72 -9.19
C PRO A 81 15.91 6.20 -8.12
N ASP A 82 16.16 5.43 -7.06
CA ASP A 82 17.07 5.83 -5.98
C ASP A 82 18.53 5.80 -6.43
N VAL A 83 18.88 4.82 -7.26
CA VAL A 83 20.20 4.72 -7.87
C VAL A 83 20.41 5.84 -8.89
N GLN A 84 19.38 6.21 -9.65
CA GLN A 84 19.44 7.34 -10.58
C GLN A 84 19.64 8.66 -9.82
N ARG A 85 18.82 8.93 -8.80
CA ARG A 85 18.99 10.13 -7.94
C ARG A 85 20.38 10.24 -7.34
N ARG A 86 20.96 9.11 -6.91
CA ARG A 86 22.33 9.10 -6.36
C ARG A 86 23.38 9.43 -7.41
N LYS A 87 23.21 8.95 -8.65
CA LYS A 87 24.10 9.27 -9.77
C LYS A 87 23.96 10.73 -10.19
N ASP A 88 22.74 11.24 -10.28
CA ASP A 88 22.46 12.65 -10.64
C ASP A 88 23.01 13.61 -9.57
N ALA A 89 22.91 13.24 -8.29
CA ALA A 89 23.51 14.00 -7.20
C ALA A 89 25.04 13.96 -7.21
N ALA A 90 25.64 12.83 -7.64
CA ALA A 90 27.10 12.71 -7.76
C ALA A 90 27.65 13.46 -8.98
N ASN A 91 26.86 13.58 -10.05
CA ASN A 91 27.21 14.28 -11.28
C ASN A 91 26.16 15.36 -11.60
N PRO A 92 26.14 16.48 -10.87
CA PRO A 92 25.22 17.56 -11.18
C PRO A 92 25.56 18.11 -12.56
N ALA A 93 24.59 18.10 -13.47
CA ALA A 93 24.76 18.72 -14.79
C ALA A 93 25.04 20.23 -14.61
N PRO A 94 26.00 20.82 -15.34
CA PRO A 94 26.23 22.24 -15.31
C PRO A 94 24.97 22.98 -15.78
N TYR A 95 24.68 24.12 -15.16
CA TYR A 95 23.55 24.94 -15.58
C TYR A 95 23.75 25.37 -17.03
N GLU A 96 22.89 24.87 -17.92
CA GLU A 96 22.78 25.35 -19.28
C GLU A 96 21.63 26.35 -19.37
N GLU A 97 21.93 27.53 -19.89
CA GLU A 97 20.89 28.50 -20.21
C GLU A 97 19.91 27.90 -21.22
N PRO A 98 18.59 28.05 -21.03
CA PRO A 98 17.62 27.54 -21.99
C PRO A 98 17.87 28.17 -23.37
N LEU A 99 17.66 27.42 -24.46
CA LEU A 99 18.02 27.85 -25.83
C LEU A 99 17.50 29.24 -26.20
N GLY A 100 16.30 29.62 -25.71
CA GLY A 100 15.72 30.94 -25.94
C GLY A 100 16.45 32.10 -25.25
N LEU A 101 17.33 31.83 -24.29
CA LEU A 101 18.13 32.81 -23.55
C LEU A 101 19.60 32.87 -23.99
N LYS A 102 20.09 31.87 -24.75
CA LYS A 102 21.51 31.80 -25.17
C LYS A 102 21.93 32.97 -26.09
N ASN A 103 20.97 33.64 -26.75
CA ASN A 103 21.22 34.70 -27.75
C ASN A 103 20.43 36.00 -27.52
N ILE A 104 19.82 36.19 -26.35
CA ILE A 104 19.19 37.48 -26.05
C ILE A 104 20.26 38.49 -25.62
N ALA A 105 20.26 39.67 -26.23
CA ALA A 105 21.04 40.79 -25.75
C ALA A 105 20.57 41.12 -24.32
N ARG A 106 21.40 40.80 -23.32
CA ARG A 106 21.12 41.12 -21.92
C ARG A 106 21.19 42.63 -21.78
N MET A 107 20.03 43.27 -21.66
CA MET A 107 19.96 44.70 -21.40
C MET A 107 20.64 45.01 -20.07
N SER A 108 21.44 46.08 -20.04
CA SER A 108 22.03 46.56 -18.80
C SER A 108 20.94 47.07 -17.83
N PRO A 109 21.18 47.06 -16.51
CA PRO A 109 20.24 47.65 -15.55
C PRO A 109 19.85 49.11 -15.87
N GLU A 110 20.73 49.86 -16.53
CA GLU A 110 20.49 51.23 -16.97
C GLU A 110 19.52 51.31 -18.16
N GLU A 111 19.64 50.42 -19.14
CA GLU A 111 18.70 50.32 -20.26
C GLU A 111 17.29 49.93 -19.81
N ILE A 112 17.19 48.99 -18.86
CA ILE A 112 15.90 48.59 -18.26
C ILE A 112 15.24 49.79 -17.56
N ARG A 113 16.03 50.62 -16.86
CA ARG A 113 15.52 51.82 -16.19
C ARG A 113 15.08 52.88 -17.18
N ARG A 114 15.79 53.04 -18.31
CA ARG A 114 15.45 54.01 -19.37
C ARG A 114 14.10 53.70 -20.04
N GLY A 115 13.76 52.42 -20.19
CA GLY A 115 12.47 51.97 -20.75
C GLY A 115 11.31 51.98 -19.75
N ARG A 116 11.55 52.24 -18.46
CA ARG A 116 10.51 52.26 -17.42
C ARG A 116 9.76 53.60 -17.47
N THR A 117 8.72 53.66 -18.31
CA THR A 117 7.75 54.75 -18.25
C THR A 117 6.78 54.54 -17.09
N THR A 118 6.21 55.64 -16.56
CA THR A 118 5.18 55.60 -15.51
C THR A 118 4.05 54.67 -15.94
N ARG A 119 3.81 53.67 -15.09
CA ARG A 119 2.83 52.58 -15.19
C ARG A 119 1.58 52.95 -15.98
N GLN A 120 1.56 52.65 -17.27
CA GLN A 120 0.30 52.40 -17.98
C GLN A 120 -0.34 51.19 -17.28
N PRO A 121 -1.62 51.26 -16.87
CA PRO A 121 -2.31 50.08 -16.36
C PRO A 121 -2.33 49.07 -17.51
N ARG A 122 -1.48 48.04 -17.41
CA ARG A 122 -1.55 46.88 -18.30
C ARG A 122 -3.00 46.40 -18.19
N GLY A 123 -3.75 46.47 -19.28
CA GLY A 123 -5.08 45.87 -19.34
C GLY A 123 -5.00 44.44 -18.84
N GLN A 124 -6.04 43.98 -18.15
CA GLN A 124 -6.14 42.62 -17.62
C GLN A 124 -5.94 41.62 -18.78
N LEU A 125 -4.72 41.12 -18.96
CA LEU A 125 -4.39 40.17 -20.02
C LEU A 125 -4.85 38.75 -19.69
N PHE A 126 -5.35 38.52 -18.48
CA PHE A 126 -5.89 37.25 -18.04
C PHE A 126 -7.09 37.53 -17.15
N THR A 127 -8.27 37.08 -17.57
CA THR A 127 -9.40 36.86 -16.69
C THR A 127 -8.94 35.90 -15.59
N GLU A 128 -9.33 36.11 -14.33
CA GLU A 128 -8.82 35.29 -13.20
C GLU A 128 -9.12 33.79 -13.36
N ASP A 129 -10.14 33.48 -14.15
CA ASP A 129 -10.55 32.13 -14.57
C ASP A 129 -9.63 31.48 -15.61
N ASP A 130 -8.82 32.22 -16.38
CA ASP A 130 -7.90 31.64 -17.38
C ASP A 130 -6.47 31.44 -16.85
N SER A 131 -6.24 31.71 -15.56
CA SER A 131 -4.93 31.51 -14.97
C SER A 131 -4.66 30.01 -14.72
N ASN A 132 -3.45 29.55 -15.06
CA ASN A 132 -2.96 28.20 -14.72
C ASN A 132 -3.13 27.91 -13.22
N TYR A 133 -2.93 28.94 -12.38
CA TYR A 133 -3.17 28.81 -10.95
C TYR A 133 -4.63 28.44 -10.64
N THR A 134 -5.63 29.13 -11.20
CA THR A 134 -7.04 28.83 -10.94
C THR A 134 -7.48 27.48 -11.51
N ASN A 135 -7.07 27.13 -12.73
CA ASN A 135 -7.56 25.93 -13.41
C ASN A 135 -6.85 24.64 -13.02
N ILE A 136 -5.56 24.71 -12.66
CA ILE A 136 -4.73 23.51 -12.45
C ILE A 136 -4.29 23.43 -10.99
N ILE A 137 -3.73 24.51 -10.44
CA ILE A 137 -3.09 24.46 -9.12
C ILE A 137 -4.12 24.49 -7.98
N LYS A 138 -5.11 25.40 -8.04
CA LYS A 138 -6.12 25.56 -6.97
C LYS A 138 -6.88 24.24 -6.69
N PRO A 139 -7.39 23.48 -7.68
CA PRO A 139 -8.09 22.23 -7.41
C PRO A 139 -7.21 21.18 -6.73
N ILE A 140 -5.93 21.08 -7.12
CA ILE A 140 -4.96 20.15 -6.51
C ILE A 140 -4.70 20.52 -5.05
N VAL A 141 -4.49 21.81 -4.77
CA VAL A 141 -4.26 22.31 -3.41
C VAL A 141 -5.48 22.06 -2.52
N VAL A 142 -6.67 22.39 -3.02
CA VAL A 142 -7.92 22.16 -2.28
C VAL A 142 -8.16 20.67 -2.05
N GLY A 143 -7.92 19.82 -3.04
CA GLY A 143 -8.02 18.36 -2.88
C GLY A 143 -7.05 17.80 -1.83
N ARG A 144 -5.80 18.29 -1.84
CA ARG A 144 -4.79 17.94 -0.83
C ARG A 144 -5.21 18.38 0.58
N GLU A 145 -5.69 19.61 0.72
CA GLU A 145 -6.14 20.15 2.01
C GLU A 145 -7.37 19.39 2.54
N MET A 146 -8.34 19.06 1.67
CA MET A 146 -9.50 18.25 2.05
C MET A 146 -9.07 16.86 2.51
N ALA A 147 -8.17 16.20 1.80
CA ALA A 147 -7.65 14.89 2.20
C ALA A 147 -6.90 14.96 3.55
N ALA A 148 -6.11 16.00 3.78
CA ALA A 148 -5.43 16.21 5.04
C ALA A 148 -6.40 16.45 6.21
N ARG A 149 -7.45 17.25 5.99
CA ARG A 149 -8.51 17.47 6.99
C ARG A 149 -9.26 16.18 7.31
N GLN A 150 -9.60 15.38 6.29
CA GLN A 150 -10.24 14.10 6.50
C GLN A 150 -9.35 13.17 7.33
N GLY A 151 -8.06 13.09 7.01
CA GLY A 151 -7.11 12.29 7.78
C GLY A 151 -6.95 12.72 9.24
N GLN A 152 -7.09 14.02 9.55
CA GLN A 152 -7.13 14.51 10.93
C GLN A 152 -8.41 14.10 11.64
N ILE A 153 -9.57 14.26 10.99
CA ILE A 153 -10.87 13.80 11.53
C ILE A 153 -10.84 12.31 11.84
N ASP A 154 -10.23 11.51 10.95
CA ASP A 154 -10.12 10.07 11.14
C ASP A 154 -9.23 9.71 12.33
N GLN A 155 -8.15 10.47 12.57
CA GLN A 155 -7.28 10.31 13.74
C GLN A 155 -7.99 10.70 15.04
N ASP A 156 -8.70 11.82 15.04
CA ASP A 156 -9.46 12.30 16.20
C ASP A 156 -10.63 11.36 16.54
N ALA A 157 -11.19 10.69 15.53
CA ALA A 157 -12.25 9.68 15.70
C ALA A 157 -11.73 8.32 16.21
N VAL A 158 -10.41 8.09 16.26
CA VAL A 158 -9.85 6.86 16.84
C VAL A 158 -9.95 6.92 18.35
N ALA A 159 -11.04 6.37 18.88
CA ALA A 159 -11.18 6.11 20.30
C ALA A 159 -10.34 4.88 20.71
N TYR A 160 -9.60 5.00 21.81
CA TYR A 160 -8.82 3.90 22.36
C TYR A 160 -9.72 2.71 22.72
N GLY A 161 -9.35 1.51 22.25
CA GLY A 161 -10.12 0.27 22.47
C GLY A 161 -11.32 0.08 21.53
N SER A 162 -11.65 1.06 20.69
CA SER A 162 -12.62 0.92 19.60
C SER A 162 -11.89 0.68 18.28
N GLU A 163 -12.41 -0.23 17.46
CA GLU A 163 -11.84 -0.51 16.15
C GLU A 163 -12.32 0.51 15.11
N PRO A 164 -11.41 1.18 14.38
CA PRO A 164 -11.79 2.05 13.29
C PRO A 164 -12.48 1.26 12.16
N PRO A 165 -13.49 1.83 11.49
CA PRO A 165 -14.16 1.18 10.36
C PRO A 165 -13.17 0.94 9.22
N ARG A 166 -13.27 -0.22 8.57
CA ARG A 166 -12.43 -0.57 7.42
C ARG A 166 -12.74 0.33 6.22
N ARG A 167 -11.73 0.97 5.63
CA ARG A 167 -11.91 1.89 4.48
C ARG A 167 -11.32 1.37 3.18
N THR A 168 -10.23 0.61 3.25
CA THR A 168 -9.53 0.08 2.07
C THR A 168 -9.36 -1.44 2.14
N LEU A 169 -9.10 -2.05 0.98
CA LEU A 169 -8.91 -3.51 0.86
C LEU A 169 -7.61 -4.00 1.51
N THR A 170 -6.62 -3.12 1.63
CA THR A 170 -5.33 -3.36 2.29
C THR A 170 -5.44 -3.37 3.81
N GLU A 171 -6.52 -2.81 4.37
CA GLU A 171 -6.76 -2.86 5.80
C GLU A 171 -7.30 -4.23 6.20
N PRO A 172 -6.91 -4.73 7.38
CA PRO A 172 -7.39 -6.02 7.87
C PRO A 172 -8.92 -6.01 8.01
N PRO A 173 -9.56 -7.19 7.96
CA PRO A 173 -10.98 -7.32 8.24
C PRO A 173 -11.34 -6.78 9.62
N THR A 174 -12.61 -6.40 9.79
CA THR A 174 -13.15 -5.96 11.08
C THR A 174 -12.95 -7.05 12.14
N GLY A 175 -12.46 -6.68 13.31
CA GLY A 175 -12.19 -7.51 14.49
C GLY A 175 -10.70 -7.64 14.78
N TYR A 176 -9.83 -7.40 13.80
CA TYR A 176 -8.39 -7.70 13.88
C TYR A 176 -7.56 -6.56 14.45
N ARG A 177 -8.09 -5.33 14.48
CA ARG A 177 -7.38 -4.18 15.07
C ARG A 177 -7.67 -4.00 16.56
N ARG A 178 -8.55 -4.81 17.15
CA ARG A 178 -8.84 -4.78 18.58
C ARG A 178 -7.82 -5.65 19.33
N PRO A 179 -7.13 -5.13 20.36
CA PRO A 179 -6.29 -5.97 21.20
C PRO A 179 -7.14 -7.04 21.91
N ALA A 180 -6.56 -8.21 22.15
CA ALA A 180 -7.21 -9.26 22.94
C ALA A 180 -7.58 -8.71 24.33
N GLY A 181 -8.71 -9.16 24.90
CA GLY A 181 -9.16 -8.69 26.22
C GLY A 181 -8.18 -8.95 27.37
N THR A 182 -7.21 -9.84 27.17
CA THR A 182 -6.12 -10.18 28.10
C THR A 182 -4.81 -9.43 27.83
N ALA A 183 -4.74 -8.62 26.76
CA ALA A 183 -3.53 -7.88 26.43
C ALA A 183 -3.32 -6.74 27.43
N ALA A 184 -2.09 -6.58 27.93
CA ALA A 184 -1.73 -5.48 28.80
C ALA A 184 -1.90 -4.15 28.05
N ILE A 185 -2.88 -3.37 28.47
CA ILE A 185 -3.10 -2.00 28.02
C ILE A 185 -2.26 -1.11 28.92
N GLY A 186 -1.33 -0.35 28.33
CA GLY A 186 -0.51 0.59 29.09
C GLY A 186 -1.35 1.62 29.86
N PRO A 187 -0.79 2.27 30.89
CA PRO A 187 -1.55 3.11 31.80
C PRO A 187 -2.19 4.29 31.05
N GLY A 188 -3.51 4.35 30.99
CA GLY A 188 -4.23 5.50 30.43
C GLY A 188 -5.59 5.17 29.84
N ALA A 189 -6.59 6.00 30.13
CA ALA A 189 -7.94 5.89 29.57
C ALA A 189 -8.00 6.12 28.04
N ARG A 190 -6.90 6.60 27.44
CA ARG A 190 -6.72 6.88 26.00
C ARG A 190 -5.57 6.08 25.36
N GLY A 191 -5.06 5.06 26.06
CA GLY A 191 -3.94 4.23 25.63
C GLY A 191 -2.69 4.38 26.48
N PRO A 192 -1.59 3.69 26.12
CA PRO A 192 -0.36 3.71 26.88
C PRO A 192 0.16 5.15 27.01
N VAL A 193 0.06 5.72 28.22
CA VAL A 193 0.75 6.94 28.59
C VAL A 193 2.16 6.54 28.99
N GLU A 194 3.14 7.30 28.50
CA GLU A 194 4.52 7.17 28.96
C GLU A 194 4.56 7.37 30.48
N ASP A 195 5.05 6.37 31.21
CA ASP A 195 5.07 6.40 32.67
C ASP A 195 6.13 7.40 33.17
N THR A 196 5.74 8.68 33.22
CA THR A 196 6.60 9.77 33.73
C THR A 196 6.77 9.70 35.26
N GLN A 197 6.22 8.68 35.92
CA GLN A 197 6.35 8.45 37.35
C GLN A 197 7.44 7.41 37.68
N GLU A 198 8.05 6.76 36.68
CA GLU A 198 9.18 5.86 36.95
C GLU A 198 10.36 6.64 37.59
N PRO A 199 10.90 6.15 38.71
CA PRO A 199 11.90 6.89 39.50
C PRO A 199 13.17 7.22 38.70
N GLY A 200 13.54 6.42 37.69
CA GLY A 200 14.72 6.66 36.87
C GLY A 200 14.62 7.81 35.85
N ILE A 201 13.41 8.16 35.38
CA ILE A 201 13.24 9.18 34.31
C ILE A 201 13.20 10.59 34.90
N ARG A 202 12.54 10.78 36.06
CA ARG A 202 12.53 12.07 36.77
C ARG A 202 13.92 12.50 37.19
N GLU A 203 14.69 11.57 37.71
CA GLU A 203 16.08 11.75 38.16
C GLU A 203 16.98 12.21 37.00
N PHE A 204 16.81 11.64 35.80
CA PHE A 204 17.51 12.06 34.58
C PHE A 204 17.11 13.46 34.10
N SER A 205 15.81 13.78 34.08
CA SER A 205 15.31 15.09 33.66
C SER A 205 15.68 16.24 34.62
N ALA A 206 15.82 15.93 35.91
CA ALA A 206 16.21 16.88 36.95
C ALA A 206 17.73 16.95 37.17
N GLY A 207 18.52 16.17 36.42
CA GLY A 207 19.97 16.12 36.52
C GLY A 207 20.50 15.58 37.86
N ARG A 208 19.69 14.84 38.62
CA ARG A 208 20.06 14.26 39.92
C ARG A 208 20.20 12.75 39.73
N GLY A 209 21.43 12.24 39.84
CA GLY A 209 21.73 10.82 39.66
C GLY A 209 20.97 9.90 40.63
N PRO A 210 20.83 8.60 40.30
CA PRO A 210 19.96 7.69 41.02
C PRO A 210 20.42 7.49 42.46
N VAL A 211 19.49 7.64 43.41
CA VAL A 211 19.76 7.44 44.84
C VAL A 211 19.73 5.94 45.12
N MET A 212 20.90 5.31 45.11
CA MET A 212 21.04 3.90 45.51
C MET A 212 20.68 3.78 47.00
N ARG A 213 19.58 3.10 47.33
CA ARG A 213 19.32 2.66 48.70
C ARG A 213 20.20 1.43 48.98
N GLN A 214 20.99 1.50 50.04
CA GLN A 214 21.63 0.35 50.68
C GLN A 214 20.59 -0.49 51.44
#